data_AF-A0A6N7AL24-F1
#
_entry.id   AF-A0A6N7AL24-F1
#
_cell.length_a   1.000
_cell.length_b   1.000
_cell.length_c   1.000
_cell.angle_alpha   90.00
_cell.angle_beta   90.00
_cell.angle_gamma   90.00
#
_symmetry.space_group_name_H-M   'P 1'
#
loop_
_entity.id
_entity.type
_entity.pdbx_description
1 polymer ?
#
loop_
_entity_poly.entity_id
_entity_poly.type
_entity_poly.pdbx_seq_one_letter_code
_entity_poly.pdbx_strand_id
1 'polypeptide(L)'
;MRMIESHFPVLSKVINIMNQHDMFNDIVVLHINHFLDDVFILDGIFNNLFFKSVFIAVPYRNAAVPSHYPGTLYHAAFHENGFELFCSEQRLVERVETFSDAMESMIAHALRHVIAPALTGSRKLLVIEDGGYHYEPLRRCCAEGLVDPEAIVGVVEQTMSGAIRCADAIRKYGLAYPAFTIARSDMKMRYEAFFLGRRVVDELAYLLYLYDEFLALRRVLIIGYGIIGRSMALSLNGMACQITVLDSNDDIATVARADGHEVLPSHEDLRNFFDTEVVVIGSTGEASFTLSMLVAFAHGPAPQVFLVSASSKRTEFDAIIQFFEGGTQNRARLLASEPRLAAIHDIDIETNPSGLTYTFKYGDRVKRIVLIARGFPVNFFRKDGFSLTMGMIDPVNAELALLAGYAVTARQALQKNRLYALGYSPLPGLSLSEEEILSIWMEKRGITSCRNSPTAWHGFPVHPLEGYLRLRRLSDVQILARETECP
;
A
#
# COMPACT_ATOMS: atom_id res chain seq x y z
N MET A 1 22.06 -17.05 5.18
CA MET A 1 21.78 -17.79 3.92
C MET A 1 20.75 -18.89 4.08
N ARG A 2 20.96 -19.97 4.86
CA ARG A 2 19.99 -21.09 4.97
C ARG A 2 18.57 -20.69 5.41
N MET A 3 18.42 -19.72 6.33
CA MET A 3 17.10 -19.21 6.76
C MET A 3 16.40 -18.41 5.64
N ILE A 4 17.18 -17.63 4.88
CA ILE A 4 16.68 -16.84 3.74
C ILE A 4 16.23 -17.77 2.62
N GLU A 5 17.02 -18.78 2.27
CA GLU A 5 16.66 -19.75 1.21
C GLU A 5 15.38 -20.54 1.53
N SER A 6 15.08 -20.75 2.82
CA SER A 6 13.87 -21.46 3.23
C SER A 6 12.59 -20.61 3.13
N HIS A 7 12.66 -19.31 3.39
CA HIS A 7 11.49 -18.41 3.39
C HIS A 7 11.39 -17.58 2.11
N PHE A 8 12.52 -17.27 1.49
CA PHE A 8 12.70 -16.35 0.38
C PHE A 8 13.53 -16.97 -0.77
N PRO A 9 13.11 -18.10 -1.36
CA PRO A 9 13.87 -18.76 -2.42
C PRO A 9 13.99 -17.94 -3.72
N VAL A 10 13.00 -17.12 -4.07
CA VAL A 10 13.04 -16.29 -5.28
C VAL A 10 14.01 -15.13 -5.08
N LEU A 11 13.91 -14.41 -3.95
CA LEU A 11 14.86 -13.37 -3.60
C LEU A 11 16.28 -13.92 -3.55
N SER A 12 16.48 -15.11 -2.98
CA SER A 12 17.80 -15.77 -2.95
C SER A 12 18.37 -15.97 -4.36
N LYS A 13 17.53 -16.33 -5.34
CA LYS A 13 17.95 -16.46 -6.75
C LYS A 13 18.38 -15.10 -7.33
N VAL A 14 17.63 -14.03 -7.08
CA VAL A 14 17.98 -12.66 -7.53
C VAL A 14 19.32 -12.23 -6.92
N ILE A 15 19.48 -12.41 -5.61
CA ILE A 15 20.71 -12.03 -4.89
C ILE A 15 21.92 -12.82 -5.39
N ASN A 16 21.76 -14.11 -5.71
CA ASN A 16 22.83 -14.93 -6.28
C ASN A 16 23.26 -14.46 -7.68
N ILE A 17 22.36 -13.88 -8.48
CA ILE A 17 22.71 -13.25 -9.75
C ILE A 17 23.50 -11.96 -9.49
N MET A 18 23.04 -11.13 -8.54
CA MET A 18 23.72 -9.88 -8.19
C MET A 18 25.14 -10.11 -7.65
N ASN A 19 25.33 -11.11 -6.77
CA ASN A 19 26.63 -11.46 -6.18
C ASN A 19 27.71 -11.86 -7.21
N GLN A 20 27.37 -12.05 -8.48
CA GLN A 20 28.35 -12.33 -9.54
C GLN A 20 29.09 -11.07 -10.00
N HIS A 21 28.74 -9.89 -9.48
CA HIS A 21 29.32 -8.61 -9.89
C HIS A 21 29.84 -7.80 -8.70
N ASP A 22 31.12 -7.43 -8.72
CA ASP A 22 31.72 -6.64 -7.64
C ASP A 22 31.19 -5.20 -7.55
N MET A 23 30.49 -4.72 -8.58
CA MET A 23 30.03 -3.33 -8.67
C MET A 23 29.00 -2.94 -7.58
N PHE A 24 28.37 -3.93 -6.95
CA PHE A 24 27.44 -3.70 -5.83
C PHE A 24 28.16 -3.29 -4.55
N ASN A 25 29.45 -3.64 -4.41
CA ASN A 25 30.29 -3.29 -3.26
C ASN A 25 30.61 -1.79 -3.17
N ASP A 26 30.28 -1.00 -4.21
CA ASP A 26 30.43 0.46 -4.26
C ASP A 26 29.10 1.20 -4.06
N ILE A 27 28.00 0.49 -3.79
CA ILE A 27 26.67 1.09 -3.63
C ILE A 27 26.36 1.32 -2.16
N VAL A 28 25.99 2.55 -1.82
CA VAL A 28 25.36 2.92 -0.56
C VAL A 28 23.85 2.93 -0.79
N VAL A 29 23.11 2.21 0.04
CA VAL A 29 21.65 2.13 -0.04
C VAL A 29 21.01 2.99 1.05
N LEU A 30 20.04 3.81 0.64
CA LEU A 30 19.03 4.37 1.53
C LEU A 30 17.75 3.54 1.35
N HIS A 31 17.44 2.69 2.32
CA HIS A 31 16.28 1.82 2.31
C HIS A 31 15.20 2.41 3.21
N ILE A 32 14.02 2.71 2.68
CA ILE A 32 12.91 3.29 3.44
C ILE A 32 11.72 2.36 3.26
N ASN A 33 11.29 1.71 4.34
CA ASN A 33 10.22 0.71 4.25
C ASN A 33 9.55 0.47 5.63
N HIS A 34 8.46 -0.29 5.65
CA HIS A 34 7.69 -0.60 6.83
C HIS A 34 8.51 -1.32 7.92
N PHE A 35 8.13 -1.08 9.19
CA PHE A 35 8.68 -1.80 10.35
C PHE A 35 8.09 -3.24 10.43
N LEU A 36 8.60 -4.15 9.59
CA LEU A 36 8.16 -5.55 9.47
C LEU A 36 9.35 -6.52 9.41
N ASP A 37 9.17 -7.74 9.92
CA ASP A 37 10.25 -8.73 10.02
C ASP A 37 10.84 -9.11 8.67
N ASP A 38 10.03 -9.24 7.62
CA ASP A 38 10.48 -9.52 6.25
C ASP A 38 11.35 -8.39 5.70
N VAL A 39 11.01 -7.14 6.03
CA VAL A 39 11.77 -5.95 5.64
C VAL A 39 13.11 -5.89 6.38
N PHE A 40 13.15 -6.24 7.67
CA PHE A 40 14.41 -6.37 8.40
C PHE A 40 15.31 -7.46 7.81
N ILE A 41 14.74 -8.59 7.39
CA ILE A 41 15.49 -9.64 6.70
C ILE A 41 16.01 -9.15 5.35
N LEU A 42 15.17 -8.47 4.56
CA LEU A 42 15.55 -7.87 3.28
C LEU A 42 16.68 -6.85 3.43
N ASP A 43 16.59 -5.96 4.42
CA ASP A 43 17.64 -4.98 4.68
C ASP A 43 18.93 -5.65 5.19
N GLY A 44 18.82 -6.69 6.00
CA GLY A 44 19.96 -7.51 6.39
C GLY A 44 20.67 -8.15 5.18
N ILE A 45 19.92 -8.51 4.14
CA ILE A 45 20.48 -8.98 2.86
C ILE A 45 21.19 -7.83 2.13
N PHE A 46 20.55 -6.66 2.03
CA PHE A 46 21.15 -5.48 1.40
C PHE A 46 22.46 -5.04 2.09
N ASN A 47 22.54 -5.11 3.42
CA ASN A 47 23.77 -4.82 4.16
C ASN A 47 24.93 -5.79 3.84
N ASN A 48 24.63 -7.01 3.37
CA ASN A 48 25.67 -7.97 2.96
C ASN A 48 26.01 -7.86 1.47
N LEU A 49 25.09 -7.40 0.64
CA LEU A 49 25.23 -7.31 -0.81
C LEU A 49 25.89 -5.99 -1.27
N PHE A 50 25.57 -4.90 -0.59
CA PHE A 50 26.02 -3.57 -0.93
C PHE A 50 27.11 -3.09 0.05
N PHE A 51 27.78 -1.97 -0.26
CA PHE A 51 28.75 -1.37 0.65
C PHE A 51 28.16 -1.10 2.03
N LYS A 52 26.93 -0.57 2.05
CA LYS A 52 26.18 -0.20 3.25
C LYS A 52 24.70 -0.05 2.93
N SER A 53 23.82 -0.51 3.81
CA SER A 53 22.42 -0.10 3.84
C SER A 53 22.13 0.76 5.07
N VAL A 54 21.38 1.85 4.87
CA VAL A 54 20.83 2.66 5.95
C VAL A 54 19.31 2.52 5.87
N PHE A 55 18.72 1.91 6.88
CA PHE A 55 17.30 1.61 6.92
C PHE A 55 16.53 2.69 7.69
N ILE A 56 15.49 3.25 7.08
CA ILE A 56 14.51 4.14 7.71
C ILE A 56 13.20 3.37 7.82
N ALA A 57 12.81 3.01 9.05
CA ALA A 57 11.56 2.33 9.30
C ALA A 57 10.39 3.32 9.39
N VAL A 58 9.38 3.12 8.55
CA VAL A 58 8.20 4.00 8.51
C VAL A 58 7.34 3.78 9.77
N PRO A 59 7.05 4.83 10.58
CA PRO A 59 6.52 4.69 11.94
C PRO A 59 4.99 4.59 11.97
N TYR A 60 4.43 3.57 11.31
CA TYR A 60 2.98 3.30 11.37
C TYR A 60 2.53 2.62 12.67
N ARG A 61 3.46 2.01 13.41
CA ARG A 61 3.19 1.33 14.68
C ARG A 61 4.40 1.40 15.61
N ASN A 62 4.16 1.36 16.91
CA ASN A 62 5.21 1.10 17.88
C ASN A 62 5.51 -0.39 17.91
N ALA A 63 6.75 -0.75 17.57
CA ALA A 63 7.25 -2.11 17.62
C ALA A 63 8.68 -2.10 18.17
N ALA A 64 9.07 -3.17 18.84
CA ALA A 64 10.43 -3.31 19.34
C ALA A 64 11.37 -3.63 18.18
N VAL A 65 12.52 -2.96 18.14
CA VAL A 65 13.59 -3.27 17.19
C VAL A 65 14.08 -4.70 17.46
N PRO A 66 14.26 -5.55 16.42
CA PRO A 66 14.84 -6.87 16.60
C PRO A 66 16.17 -6.81 17.34
N SER A 67 16.35 -7.69 18.33
CA SER A 67 17.60 -7.74 19.09
C SER A 67 18.78 -8.00 18.15
N HIS A 68 19.85 -7.22 18.31
CA HIS A 68 21.08 -7.32 17.52
C HIS A 68 20.92 -7.06 16.01
N TYR A 69 19.98 -6.21 15.59
CA TYR A 69 19.97 -5.74 14.20
C TYR A 69 21.32 -5.07 13.83
N PRO A 70 22.05 -5.57 12.80
CA PRO A 70 23.44 -5.17 12.55
C PRO A 70 23.59 -3.89 11.72
N GLY A 71 22.49 -3.39 11.13
CA GLY A 71 22.49 -2.24 10.23
C GLY A 71 22.32 -0.89 10.95
N THR A 72 22.44 0.19 10.19
CA THR A 72 22.07 1.53 10.69
C THR A 72 20.56 1.71 10.53
N LEU A 73 19.81 1.67 11.64
CA LEU A 73 18.36 1.86 11.66
C LEU A 73 17.99 3.28 12.10
N TYR A 74 17.07 3.91 11.40
CA TYR A 74 16.29 5.05 11.90
C TYR A 74 14.86 4.59 12.13
N HIS A 75 14.30 4.91 13.28
CA HIS A 75 12.91 4.57 13.62
C HIS A 75 12.32 5.63 14.55
N ALA A 76 11.01 5.57 14.75
CA ALA A 76 10.32 6.47 15.66
C ALA A 76 9.32 5.75 16.54
N ALA A 77 9.23 6.21 17.79
CA ALA A 77 8.13 5.87 18.68
C ALA A 77 7.03 6.93 18.56
N PHE A 78 5.82 6.51 18.23
CA PHE A 78 4.63 7.37 18.17
C PHE A 78 3.91 7.41 19.52
N HIS A 79 3.55 8.61 19.95
CA HIS A 79 2.80 8.92 21.17
C HIS A 79 1.60 9.82 20.84
N GLU A 80 0.70 10.04 21.80
CA GLU A 80 -0.46 10.92 21.61
C GLU A 80 -0.10 12.33 21.07
N ASN A 81 1.08 12.83 21.44
CA ASN A 81 1.54 14.18 21.12
C ASN A 81 2.69 14.23 20.09
N GLY A 82 2.83 13.20 19.25
CA GLY A 82 3.82 13.18 18.15
C GLY A 82 4.80 12.01 18.21
N PHE A 83 5.98 12.20 17.64
CA PHE A 83 6.99 11.15 17.40
C PHE A 83 8.30 11.49 18.11
N GLU A 84 8.91 10.49 18.74
CA GLU A 84 10.28 10.53 19.23
C GLU A 84 11.17 9.75 18.28
N LEU A 85 12.26 10.36 17.82
CA LEU A 85 13.08 9.83 16.72
C LEU A 85 14.39 9.25 17.22
N PHE A 86 14.77 8.11 16.65
CA PHE A 86 15.95 7.35 17.04
C PHE A 86 16.79 6.97 15.83
N CYS A 87 18.11 6.93 16.01
CA CYS A 87 19.04 6.18 15.18
C CYS A 87 19.59 5.03 16.02
N SER A 88 19.12 3.82 15.74
CA SER A 88 19.35 2.63 16.56
C SER A 88 18.86 2.88 17.99
N GLU A 89 19.74 2.79 18.99
CA GLU A 89 19.39 3.08 20.39
C GLU A 89 19.57 4.57 20.76
N GLN A 90 20.14 5.38 19.87
CA GLN A 90 20.44 6.79 20.16
C GLN A 90 19.27 7.69 19.76
N ARG A 91 18.77 8.50 20.70
CA ARG A 91 17.75 9.53 20.43
C ARG A 91 18.33 10.70 19.62
N LEU A 92 17.59 11.14 18.60
CA LEU A 92 18.01 12.20 17.66
C LEU A 92 17.43 13.59 18.00
N VAL A 93 16.12 13.68 18.27
CA VAL A 93 15.37 14.94 18.48
C VAL A 93 14.40 14.78 19.66
N GLU A 94 14.06 15.88 20.35
CA GLU A 94 13.27 15.86 21.58
C GLU A 94 11.78 15.53 21.39
N ARG A 95 11.17 15.87 20.24
CA ARG A 95 9.85 15.40 19.75
C ARG A 95 9.51 16.12 18.43
N VAL A 96 8.87 15.45 17.47
CA VAL A 96 8.26 16.09 16.29
C VAL A 96 6.75 15.81 16.26
N GLU A 97 5.95 16.76 15.81
CA GLU A 97 4.49 16.68 15.96
C GLU A 97 3.83 15.82 14.87
N THR A 98 4.32 15.91 13.63
CA THR A 98 3.66 15.28 12.48
C THR A 98 4.43 14.09 11.93
N PHE A 99 3.70 13.17 11.29
CA PHE A 99 4.28 12.03 10.59
C PHE A 99 5.23 12.49 9.45
N SER A 100 4.86 13.56 8.74
CA SER A 100 5.68 14.09 7.65
C SER A 100 7.02 14.62 8.19
N ASP A 101 6.98 15.37 9.29
CA ASP A 101 8.19 15.91 9.93
C ASP A 101 9.08 14.79 10.48
N ALA A 102 8.48 13.73 11.04
CA ALA A 102 9.21 12.54 11.48
C ALA A 102 9.96 11.88 10.32
N MET A 103 9.27 11.61 9.21
CA MET A 103 9.90 11.01 8.02
C MET A 103 10.98 11.93 7.43
N GLU A 104 10.69 13.21 7.22
CA GLU A 104 11.65 14.16 6.66
C GLU A 104 12.90 14.30 7.54
N SER A 105 12.72 14.36 8.87
CA SER A 105 13.83 14.52 9.81
C SER A 105 14.73 13.29 9.85
N MET A 106 14.17 12.08 9.92
CA MET A 106 14.97 10.85 9.91
C MET A 106 15.75 10.70 8.60
N ILE A 107 15.09 10.93 7.46
CA ILE A 107 15.74 10.82 6.14
C ILE A 107 16.82 11.90 5.98
N ALA A 108 16.53 13.16 6.34
CA ALA A 108 17.52 14.23 6.27
C ALA A 108 18.72 13.95 7.17
N HIS A 109 18.50 13.45 8.39
CA HIS A 109 19.58 13.09 9.29
C HIS A 109 20.44 11.94 8.71
N ALA A 110 19.81 10.88 8.20
CA ALA A 110 20.50 9.77 7.56
C ALA A 110 21.32 10.23 6.35
N LEU A 111 20.75 11.08 5.50
CA LEU A 111 21.43 11.63 4.33
C LEU A 111 22.67 12.44 4.71
N ARG A 112 22.54 13.35 5.68
CA ARG A 112 23.62 14.26 6.09
C ARG A 112 24.74 13.56 6.85
N HIS A 113 24.39 12.68 7.79
CA HIS A 113 25.35 12.16 8.77
C HIS A 113 25.84 10.75 8.46
N VAL A 114 25.19 10.02 7.55
CA VAL A 114 25.55 8.64 7.24
C VAL A 114 25.81 8.44 5.74
N ILE A 115 24.88 8.86 4.88
CA ILE A 115 24.98 8.64 3.43
C ILE A 115 26.05 9.55 2.81
N ALA A 116 25.94 10.87 2.98
CA ALA A 116 26.88 11.82 2.36
C ALA A 116 28.35 11.54 2.74
N PRO A 117 28.71 11.25 4.02
CA PRO A 117 30.07 10.85 4.36
C PRO A 117 30.51 9.50 3.75
N ALA A 118 29.56 8.60 3.46
CA ALA A 118 29.86 7.31 2.83
C ALA A 118 30.04 7.43 1.30
N LEU A 119 29.50 8.47 0.66
CA LEU A 119 29.63 8.72 -0.78
C LEU A 119 30.99 9.32 -1.15
N THR A 120 32.06 8.59 -0.87
CA THR A 120 33.44 8.97 -1.21
C THR A 120 33.98 8.12 -2.36
N GLY A 121 34.85 8.72 -3.19
CA GLY A 121 35.47 8.03 -4.32
C GLY A 121 34.46 7.72 -5.44
N SER A 122 34.41 6.45 -5.87
CA SER A 122 33.50 5.96 -6.91
C SER A 122 32.12 5.58 -6.39
N ARG A 123 31.87 5.67 -5.07
CA ARG A 123 30.65 5.17 -4.45
C ARG A 123 29.41 5.93 -4.93
N LYS A 124 28.31 5.19 -5.05
CA LYS A 124 27.04 5.69 -5.58
C LYS A 124 25.89 5.43 -4.61
N LEU A 125 24.83 6.22 -4.74
CA LEU A 125 23.61 6.12 -3.94
C LEU A 125 22.50 5.43 -4.72
N LEU A 126 21.93 4.38 -4.14
CA LEU A 126 20.67 3.77 -4.57
C LEU A 126 19.61 4.01 -3.48
N VAL A 127 18.40 4.40 -3.87
CA VAL A 127 17.28 4.51 -2.94
C VAL A 127 16.28 3.38 -3.21
N ILE A 128 15.89 2.68 -2.16
CA ILE A 128 14.85 1.63 -2.22
C ILE A 128 13.74 2.05 -1.26
N GLU A 129 12.50 2.07 -1.72
CA GLU A 129 11.48 2.93 -1.13
C GLU A 129 10.08 2.31 -1.09
N ASP A 130 9.39 2.48 0.04
CA ASP A 130 7.94 2.34 0.22
C ASP A 130 7.27 3.67 0.70
N GLY A 131 6.62 4.39 -0.22
CA GLY A 131 5.80 5.58 0.06
C GLY A 131 6.26 6.96 -0.49
N GLY A 132 7.36 7.05 -1.21
CA GLY A 132 7.95 8.23 -1.86
C GLY A 132 8.41 9.35 -0.91
N TYR A 133 8.97 9.04 0.26
CA TYR A 133 9.29 10.02 1.30
C TYR A 133 10.64 10.73 1.11
N HIS A 134 11.59 10.12 0.39
CA HIS A 134 12.95 10.63 0.23
C HIS A 134 13.08 11.90 -0.61
N TYR A 135 12.12 12.17 -1.50
CA TYR A 135 12.25 13.15 -2.57
C TYR A 135 12.64 14.56 -2.10
N GLU A 136 11.90 15.09 -1.13
CA GLU A 136 12.18 16.45 -0.61
C GLU A 136 13.48 16.52 0.20
N PRO A 137 13.75 15.64 1.20
CA PRO A 137 15.03 15.59 1.90
C PRO A 137 16.25 15.42 0.99
N LEU A 138 16.17 14.53 -0.01
CA LEU A 138 17.26 14.26 -0.94
C LEU A 138 17.53 15.46 -1.84
N ARG A 139 16.48 16.11 -2.36
CA ARG A 139 16.60 17.34 -3.14
C ARG A 139 17.29 18.45 -2.34
N ARG A 140 16.91 18.65 -1.07
CA ARG A 140 17.57 19.64 -0.19
C ARG A 140 19.05 19.32 -0.01
N CYS A 141 19.39 18.07 0.27
CA CYS A 141 20.81 17.65 0.40
C CYS A 141 21.60 17.84 -0.90
N CYS A 142 20.98 17.64 -2.06
CA CYS A 142 21.58 17.94 -3.36
C CYS A 142 21.83 19.44 -3.55
N ALA A 143 20.83 20.28 -3.23
CA ALA A 143 20.95 21.74 -3.32
C ALA A 143 22.01 22.32 -2.36
N GLU A 144 22.22 21.67 -1.21
CA GLU A 144 23.25 22.00 -0.23
C GLU A 144 24.65 21.47 -0.61
N GLY A 145 24.77 20.70 -1.71
CA GLY A 145 26.04 20.12 -2.15
C GLY A 145 26.51 18.94 -1.29
N LEU A 146 25.66 18.38 -0.43
CA LEU A 146 25.99 17.23 0.41
C LEU A 146 25.93 15.90 -0.35
N VAL A 147 25.06 15.81 -1.35
CA VAL A 147 24.94 14.66 -2.24
C VAL A 147 25.03 15.16 -3.67
N ASP A 148 26.01 14.69 -4.42
CA ASP A 148 26.08 14.95 -5.86
C ASP A 148 24.90 14.22 -6.56
N PRO A 149 24.01 14.90 -7.29
CA PRO A 149 22.94 14.25 -8.04
C PRO A 149 23.44 13.16 -9.00
N GLU A 150 24.65 13.28 -9.54
CA GLU A 150 25.30 12.30 -10.42
C GLU A 150 25.83 11.06 -9.67
N ALA A 151 25.84 11.09 -8.33
CA ALA A 151 26.10 9.93 -7.51
C ALA A 151 24.87 9.02 -7.38
N ILE A 152 23.67 9.49 -7.72
CA ILE A 152 22.43 8.74 -7.56
C ILE A 152 22.22 7.83 -8.79
N VAL A 153 22.32 6.52 -8.59
CA VAL A 153 22.12 5.54 -9.68
C VAL A 153 20.65 5.27 -9.96
N GLY A 154 19.78 5.52 -8.99
CA GLY A 154 18.34 5.48 -9.19
C GLY A 154 17.55 5.34 -7.89
N VAL A 155 16.24 5.25 -8.07
CA VAL A 155 15.26 4.98 -7.01
C VAL A 155 14.40 3.81 -7.44
N VAL A 156 14.08 2.89 -6.52
CA VAL A 156 13.13 1.80 -6.76
C VAL A 156 11.98 1.88 -5.76
N GLU A 157 10.78 2.11 -6.27
CA GLU A 157 9.56 2.36 -5.50
C GLU A 157 8.62 1.14 -5.49
N GLN A 158 8.18 0.76 -4.30
CA GLN A 158 7.31 -0.40 -4.07
C GLN A 158 5.81 -0.08 -4.19
N THR A 159 5.37 1.14 -3.89
CA THR A 159 3.94 1.45 -3.72
C THR A 159 3.39 2.43 -4.75
N MET A 160 2.06 2.38 -4.94
CA MET A 160 1.38 3.36 -5.79
C MET A 160 1.46 4.77 -5.23
N SER A 161 1.41 4.93 -3.91
CA SER A 161 1.51 6.26 -3.29
C SER A 161 2.86 6.89 -3.60
N GLY A 162 3.95 6.13 -3.47
CA GLY A 162 5.27 6.64 -3.79
C GLY A 162 5.54 6.75 -5.29
N ALA A 163 4.92 5.90 -6.13
CA ALA A 163 5.02 6.03 -7.59
C ALA A 163 4.35 7.33 -8.08
N ILE A 164 3.24 7.74 -7.44
CA ILE A 164 2.61 9.05 -7.68
C ILE A 164 3.52 10.19 -7.21
N ARG A 165 4.19 10.07 -6.05
CA ARG A 165 5.16 11.09 -5.61
C ARG A 165 6.36 11.17 -6.55
N CYS A 166 6.81 10.05 -7.11
CA CYS A 166 7.83 9.99 -8.14
C CYS A 166 7.40 10.74 -9.40
N ALA A 167 6.17 10.46 -9.87
CA ALA A 167 5.56 11.17 -10.98
C ALA A 167 5.54 12.70 -10.76
N ASP A 168 5.12 13.13 -9.57
CA ASP A 168 5.07 14.54 -9.20
C ASP A 168 6.47 15.16 -9.09
N ALA A 169 7.45 14.42 -8.58
CA ALA A 169 8.85 14.83 -8.52
C ALA A 169 9.45 15.08 -9.92
N ILE A 170 9.24 14.15 -10.85
CA ILE A 170 9.65 14.27 -12.26
C ILE A 170 9.05 15.53 -12.89
N ARG A 171 7.75 15.77 -12.70
CA ARG A 171 7.06 16.95 -13.25
C ARG A 171 7.54 18.26 -12.62
N LYS A 172 7.70 18.28 -11.30
CA LYS A 172 7.89 19.52 -10.54
C LYS A 172 9.31 20.08 -10.67
N TYR A 173 10.33 19.22 -10.68
CA TYR A 173 11.72 19.69 -10.65
C TYR A 173 12.69 18.88 -11.53
N GLY A 174 12.26 17.77 -12.10
CA GLY A 174 13.12 16.91 -12.92
C GLY A 174 14.12 16.12 -12.08
N LEU A 175 14.22 14.81 -12.31
CA LEU A 175 15.17 13.95 -11.61
C LEU A 175 16.48 13.84 -12.41
N ALA A 176 17.61 14.05 -11.72
CA ALA A 176 18.95 13.84 -12.29
C ALA A 176 19.33 12.35 -12.42
N TYR A 177 18.41 11.45 -12.12
CA TYR A 177 18.58 10.00 -12.05
C TYR A 177 17.32 9.30 -12.58
N PRO A 178 17.41 8.01 -12.98
CA PRO A 178 16.24 7.21 -13.33
C PRO A 178 15.46 6.78 -12.08
N ALA A 179 14.15 6.61 -12.23
CA ALA A 179 13.29 6.04 -11.20
C ALA A 179 12.60 4.78 -11.71
N PHE A 180 12.37 3.84 -10.82
CA PHE A 180 11.76 2.55 -11.10
C PHE A 180 10.58 2.32 -10.17
N THR A 181 9.60 1.57 -10.61
CA THR A 181 8.53 1.12 -9.72
C THR A 181 8.10 -0.31 -10.00
N ILE A 182 7.88 -1.06 -8.93
CA ILE A 182 7.21 -2.36 -8.97
C ILE A 182 5.72 -2.25 -8.63
N ALA A 183 5.21 -1.08 -8.24
CA ALA A 183 3.86 -0.89 -7.66
C ALA A 183 2.70 -1.45 -8.49
N ARG A 184 2.92 -1.62 -9.79
CA ARG A 184 1.98 -2.22 -10.75
C ARG A 184 2.63 -3.32 -11.59
N SER A 185 3.59 -4.05 -11.04
CA SER A 185 4.05 -5.31 -11.62
C SER A 185 2.91 -6.35 -11.61
N ASP A 186 3.07 -7.42 -12.37
CA ASP A 186 2.20 -8.57 -12.34
C ASP A 186 2.17 -9.21 -10.94
N MET A 187 3.30 -9.19 -10.20
CA MET A 187 3.31 -9.63 -8.80
C MET A 187 2.41 -8.75 -7.93
N LYS A 188 2.46 -7.42 -8.05
CA LYS A 188 1.60 -6.52 -7.25
C LYS A 188 0.14 -6.61 -7.66
N MET A 189 -0.15 -6.64 -8.97
CA MET A 189 -1.51 -6.52 -9.50
C MET A 189 -2.31 -7.83 -9.49
N ARG A 190 -1.63 -8.97 -9.57
CA ARG A 190 -2.29 -10.29 -9.70
C ARG A 190 -2.02 -11.16 -8.48
N TYR A 191 -0.74 -11.44 -8.24
CA TYR A 191 -0.30 -12.37 -7.19
C TYR A 191 -0.57 -11.83 -5.78
N GLU A 192 -0.02 -10.65 -5.43
CA GLU A 192 -0.15 -10.06 -4.09
C GLU A 192 -1.60 -9.70 -3.79
N ALA A 193 -2.26 -9.05 -4.76
CA ALA A 193 -3.65 -8.61 -4.66
C ALA A 193 -4.61 -9.76 -4.30
N PHE A 194 -4.38 -10.95 -4.87
CA PHE A 194 -5.18 -12.14 -4.58
C PHE A 194 -5.15 -12.51 -3.09
N PHE A 195 -3.95 -12.65 -2.53
CA PHE A 195 -3.77 -12.98 -1.11
C PHE A 195 -4.18 -11.83 -0.19
N LEU A 196 -3.91 -10.58 -0.57
CA LEU A 196 -4.30 -9.41 0.20
C LEU A 196 -5.83 -9.28 0.29
N GLY A 197 -6.53 -9.42 -0.84
CA GLY A 197 -7.99 -9.42 -0.89
C GLY A 197 -8.59 -10.53 -0.02
N ARG A 198 -8.01 -11.73 -0.06
CA ARG A 198 -8.39 -12.83 0.84
C ARG A 198 -8.18 -12.46 2.31
N ARG A 199 -7.02 -11.87 2.63
CA ARG A 199 -6.69 -11.50 4.01
C ARG A 199 -7.64 -10.48 4.59
N VAL A 200 -8.00 -9.45 3.82
CA VAL A 200 -8.98 -8.44 4.24
C VAL A 200 -10.30 -9.11 4.63
N VAL A 201 -10.77 -10.06 3.83
CA VAL A 201 -12.02 -10.80 4.09
C VAL A 201 -11.90 -11.70 5.32
N ASP A 202 -10.79 -12.43 5.48
CA ASP A 202 -10.57 -13.29 6.66
C ASP A 202 -10.51 -12.47 7.96
N GLU A 203 -9.83 -11.32 7.95
CA GLU A 203 -9.75 -10.44 9.12
C GLU A 203 -11.07 -9.74 9.42
N LEU A 204 -11.81 -9.31 8.40
CA LEU A 204 -13.17 -8.83 8.57
C LEU A 204 -14.07 -9.90 9.21
N ALA A 205 -14.03 -11.14 8.72
CA ALA A 205 -14.82 -12.23 9.28
C ALA A 205 -14.48 -12.46 10.76
N TYR A 206 -13.18 -12.47 11.11
CA TYR A 206 -12.75 -12.57 12.50
C TYR A 206 -13.26 -11.42 13.37
N LEU A 207 -13.12 -10.17 12.91
CA LEU A 207 -13.54 -9.01 13.69
C LEU A 207 -15.06 -8.95 13.86
N LEU A 208 -15.85 -9.43 12.89
CA LEU A 208 -17.30 -9.56 13.03
C LEU A 208 -17.67 -10.60 14.12
N TYR A 209 -16.94 -11.71 14.26
CA TYR A 209 -17.20 -12.65 15.35
C TYR A 209 -17.04 -12.02 16.74
N LEU A 210 -16.13 -11.04 16.88
CA LEU A 210 -15.98 -10.29 18.13
C LEU A 210 -17.13 -9.31 18.41
N TYR A 211 -18.00 -9.07 17.43
CA TYR A 211 -19.27 -8.35 17.58
C TYR A 211 -20.48 -9.31 17.73
N ASP A 212 -20.25 -10.61 17.89
CA ASP A 212 -21.30 -11.66 17.84
C ASP A 212 -22.02 -11.72 16.47
N GLU A 213 -21.28 -11.45 15.39
CA GLU A 213 -21.78 -11.40 14.02
C GLU A 213 -20.95 -12.33 13.11
N PHE A 214 -21.46 -12.69 11.93
CA PHE A 214 -20.76 -13.52 10.93
C PHE A 214 -20.81 -12.91 9.54
N LEU A 215 -19.78 -13.10 8.71
CA LEU A 215 -19.71 -12.49 7.37
C LEU A 215 -20.47 -13.27 6.27
N ALA A 216 -20.47 -14.60 6.35
CA ALA A 216 -21.08 -15.45 5.32
C ALA A 216 -22.56 -15.11 5.09
N LEU A 217 -23.05 -15.28 3.86
CA LEU A 217 -24.45 -15.01 3.47
C LEU A 217 -24.91 -13.53 3.57
N ARG A 218 -24.08 -12.62 4.08
CA ARG A 218 -24.44 -11.20 4.20
C ARG A 218 -24.51 -10.48 2.86
N ARG A 219 -25.27 -9.39 2.85
CA ARG A 219 -25.18 -8.34 1.83
C ARG A 219 -23.92 -7.51 2.05
N VAL A 220 -23.12 -7.38 1.00
CA VAL A 220 -21.85 -6.65 1.00
C VAL A 220 -21.86 -5.62 -0.12
N LEU A 221 -21.63 -4.37 0.22
CA LEU A 221 -21.34 -3.30 -0.74
C LEU A 221 -19.83 -3.13 -0.85
N ILE A 222 -19.26 -3.36 -2.03
CA ILE A 222 -17.87 -3.04 -2.33
C ILE A 222 -17.83 -1.68 -3.05
N ILE A 223 -17.18 -0.68 -2.44
CA ILE A 223 -16.92 0.60 -3.07
C ILE A 223 -15.49 0.59 -3.64
N GLY A 224 -15.40 0.67 -4.96
CA GLY A 224 -14.17 0.46 -5.73
C GLY A 224 -14.01 -1.01 -6.14
N TYR A 225 -14.09 -1.30 -7.44
CA TYR A 225 -13.93 -2.65 -8.00
C TYR A 225 -12.67 -2.78 -8.86
N GLY A 226 -11.61 -2.03 -8.49
CA GLY A 226 -10.29 -2.22 -9.06
C GLY A 226 -9.64 -3.53 -8.61
N ILE A 227 -8.31 -3.59 -8.66
CA ILE A 227 -7.51 -4.78 -8.34
C ILE A 227 -7.87 -5.43 -6.98
N ILE A 228 -7.91 -4.63 -5.91
CA ILE A 228 -8.20 -5.15 -4.55
C ILE A 228 -9.69 -5.47 -4.39
N GLY A 229 -10.58 -4.59 -4.83
CA GLY A 229 -12.04 -4.79 -4.80
C GLY A 229 -12.48 -6.11 -5.44
N ARG A 230 -11.99 -6.36 -6.67
CA ARG A 230 -12.25 -7.61 -7.39
C ARG A 230 -11.64 -8.84 -6.70
N SER A 231 -10.45 -8.71 -6.12
CA SER A 231 -9.79 -9.81 -5.38
C SER A 231 -10.56 -10.18 -4.11
N MET A 232 -11.12 -9.20 -3.40
CA MET A 232 -12.01 -9.46 -2.26
C MET A 232 -13.30 -10.15 -2.68
N ALA A 233 -13.90 -9.71 -3.80
CA ALA A 233 -15.15 -10.27 -4.30
C ALA A 233 -15.06 -11.79 -4.55
N LEU A 234 -13.91 -12.29 -5.03
CA LEU A 234 -13.66 -13.73 -5.16
C LEU A 234 -13.76 -14.48 -3.83
N SER A 235 -13.21 -13.91 -2.75
CA SER A 235 -13.26 -14.52 -1.42
C SER A 235 -14.66 -14.45 -0.81
N LEU A 236 -15.35 -13.32 -0.99
CA LEU A 236 -16.72 -13.11 -0.53
C LEU A 236 -17.74 -14.02 -1.24
N ASN A 237 -17.55 -14.26 -2.55
CA ASN A 237 -18.34 -15.24 -3.30
C ASN A 237 -18.22 -16.64 -2.69
N GLY A 238 -17.01 -17.04 -2.29
CA GLY A 238 -16.77 -18.30 -1.60
C GLY A 238 -17.46 -18.41 -0.23
N MET A 239 -17.87 -17.29 0.36
CA MET A 239 -18.65 -17.21 1.60
C MET A 239 -20.15 -17.01 1.35
N ALA A 240 -20.60 -17.15 0.10
CA ALA A 240 -21.98 -16.95 -0.34
C ALA A 240 -22.55 -15.55 0.01
N CYS A 241 -21.69 -14.53 0.11
CA CYS A 241 -22.13 -13.15 0.29
C CYS A 241 -22.86 -12.64 -0.96
N GLN A 242 -23.86 -11.79 -0.76
CA GLN A 242 -24.57 -11.08 -1.83
C GLN A 242 -23.85 -9.78 -2.11
N ILE A 243 -23.06 -9.74 -3.17
CA ILE A 243 -22.18 -8.62 -3.48
C ILE A 243 -22.87 -7.64 -4.43
N THR A 244 -22.95 -6.40 -3.97
CA THR A 244 -23.28 -5.24 -4.79
C THR A 244 -22.02 -4.37 -4.91
N VAL A 245 -21.79 -3.79 -6.09
CA VAL A 245 -20.61 -2.98 -6.38
C VAL A 245 -21.00 -1.54 -6.68
N LEU A 246 -20.18 -0.61 -6.23
CA LEU A 246 -20.22 0.80 -6.60
C LEU A 246 -18.82 1.25 -7.04
N ASP A 247 -18.68 1.66 -8.29
CA ASP A 247 -17.44 2.25 -8.81
C ASP A 247 -17.78 3.52 -9.60
N SER A 248 -16.91 4.52 -9.55
CA SER A 248 -17.08 5.78 -10.29
C SER A 248 -16.63 5.70 -11.74
N ASN A 249 -15.97 4.60 -12.13
CA ASN A 249 -15.57 4.33 -13.50
C ASN A 249 -16.53 3.30 -14.12
N ASP A 250 -17.24 3.71 -15.18
CA ASP A 250 -18.25 2.88 -15.86
C ASP A 250 -17.68 1.61 -16.51
N ASP A 251 -16.42 1.64 -16.98
CA ASP A 251 -15.78 0.45 -17.54
C ASP A 251 -15.48 -0.57 -16.43
N ILE A 252 -15.00 -0.12 -15.26
CA ILE A 252 -14.80 -0.98 -14.09
C ILE A 252 -16.14 -1.53 -13.59
N ALA A 253 -17.17 -0.69 -13.56
CA ALA A 253 -18.53 -1.10 -13.23
C ALA A 253 -19.06 -2.17 -14.21
N THR A 254 -18.73 -2.04 -15.50
CA THR A 254 -19.06 -3.05 -16.53
C THR A 254 -18.34 -4.37 -16.29
N VAL A 255 -17.08 -4.35 -15.85
CA VAL A 255 -16.36 -5.56 -15.42
C VAL A 255 -17.10 -6.24 -14.26
N ALA A 256 -17.53 -5.49 -13.24
CA ALA A 256 -18.27 -6.06 -12.12
C ALA A 256 -19.58 -6.75 -12.55
N ARG A 257 -20.33 -6.15 -13.51
CA ARG A 257 -21.52 -6.78 -14.10
C ARG A 257 -21.18 -8.07 -14.84
N ALA A 258 -20.09 -8.05 -15.61
CA ALA A 258 -19.62 -9.23 -16.35
C ALA A 258 -19.16 -10.38 -15.42
N ASP A 259 -18.61 -10.04 -14.25
CA ASP A 259 -18.29 -10.99 -13.18
C ASP A 259 -19.54 -11.48 -12.41
N GLY A 260 -20.74 -10.98 -12.75
CA GLY A 260 -22.02 -11.45 -12.21
C GLY A 260 -22.53 -10.71 -10.97
N HIS A 261 -21.98 -9.52 -10.67
CA HIS A 261 -22.39 -8.72 -9.53
C HIS A 261 -23.46 -7.68 -9.89
N GLU A 262 -24.32 -7.38 -8.91
CA GLU A 262 -25.19 -6.21 -8.99
C GLU A 262 -24.32 -4.94 -8.91
N VAL A 263 -24.67 -3.92 -9.71
CA VAL A 263 -23.91 -2.66 -9.76
C VAL A 263 -24.85 -1.49 -9.57
N LEU A 264 -24.56 -0.66 -8.58
CA LEU A 264 -25.29 0.57 -8.33
C LEU A 264 -24.92 1.62 -9.39
N PRO A 265 -25.90 2.34 -9.97
CA PRO A 265 -25.66 3.27 -11.07
C PRO A 265 -24.96 4.55 -10.61
N SER A 266 -25.17 5.00 -9.37
CA SER A 266 -24.44 6.14 -8.79
C SER A 266 -24.54 6.15 -7.26
N HIS A 267 -23.73 7.00 -6.62
CA HIS A 267 -23.83 7.28 -5.18
C HIS A 267 -25.18 7.87 -4.76
N GLU A 268 -25.95 8.43 -5.69
CA GLU A 268 -27.25 9.07 -5.42
C GLU A 268 -28.41 8.06 -5.38
N ASP A 269 -28.20 6.84 -5.91
CA ASP A 269 -29.24 5.81 -6.03
C ASP A 269 -29.18 4.76 -4.91
N LEU A 270 -28.75 5.15 -3.72
CA LEU A 270 -28.81 4.33 -2.52
C LEU A 270 -30.15 4.40 -1.79
N ARG A 271 -31.13 5.10 -2.39
CA ARG A 271 -32.49 5.16 -1.84
C ARG A 271 -33.04 3.74 -1.76
N ASN A 272 -33.33 3.31 -0.55
CA ASN A 272 -33.77 1.95 -0.21
C ASN A 272 -32.70 0.85 -0.23
N PHE A 273 -31.43 1.16 -0.52
CA PHE A 273 -30.37 0.13 -0.47
C PHE A 273 -30.12 -0.40 0.95
N PHE A 274 -30.26 0.46 1.95
CA PHE A 274 -30.18 0.12 3.38
C PHE A 274 -31.54 -0.33 3.94
N ASP A 275 -32.24 -1.19 3.21
CA ASP A 275 -33.46 -1.88 3.65
C ASP A 275 -33.18 -3.03 4.64
N THR A 276 -31.99 -3.61 4.58
CA THR A 276 -31.45 -4.51 5.61
C THR A 276 -30.04 -4.10 5.99
N GLU A 277 -29.46 -4.77 7.00
CA GLU A 277 -28.07 -4.55 7.36
C GLU A 277 -27.12 -4.92 6.20
N VAL A 278 -26.07 -4.12 6.04
CA VAL A 278 -25.07 -4.27 4.99
C VAL A 278 -23.67 -4.10 5.59
N VAL A 279 -22.73 -4.88 5.08
CA VAL A 279 -21.29 -4.62 5.28
C VAL A 279 -20.77 -3.81 4.11
N VAL A 280 -20.22 -2.63 4.37
CA VAL A 280 -19.67 -1.75 3.35
C VAL A 280 -18.16 -1.76 3.42
N ILE A 281 -17.51 -2.14 2.32
CA ILE A 281 -16.06 -2.25 2.21
C ILE A 281 -15.56 -1.16 1.24
N GLY A 282 -14.76 -0.22 1.75
CA GLY A 282 -14.07 0.79 0.94
C GLY A 282 -12.71 0.29 0.47
N SER A 283 -12.46 0.32 -0.85
CA SER A 283 -11.20 -0.11 -1.47
C SER A 283 -10.74 0.79 -2.61
N THR A 284 -11.06 2.08 -2.50
CA THR A 284 -10.77 3.11 -3.50
C THR A 284 -9.39 3.76 -3.30
N GLY A 285 -8.87 3.72 -2.06
CA GLY A 285 -7.70 4.48 -1.64
C GLY A 285 -8.00 5.94 -1.27
N GLU A 286 -9.24 6.39 -1.40
CA GLU A 286 -9.74 7.74 -1.13
C GLU A 286 -10.98 7.68 -0.22
N ALA A 287 -11.53 8.82 0.18
CA ALA A 287 -12.81 8.85 0.87
C ALA A 287 -13.94 8.32 -0.03
N SER A 288 -14.64 7.27 0.39
CA SER A 288 -15.58 6.54 -0.47
C SER A 288 -17.00 6.41 0.10
N PHE A 289 -17.15 6.37 1.43
CA PHE A 289 -18.46 6.42 2.06
C PHE A 289 -18.86 7.87 2.34
N THR A 290 -19.77 8.41 1.52
CA THR A 290 -20.11 9.83 1.53
C THR A 290 -21.18 10.17 2.57
N LEU A 291 -21.34 11.47 2.87
CA LEU A 291 -22.43 11.96 3.73
C LEU A 291 -23.82 11.62 3.15
N SER A 292 -23.96 11.57 1.82
CA SER A 292 -25.22 11.18 1.20
C SER A 292 -25.53 9.69 1.40
N MET A 293 -24.50 8.83 1.50
CA MET A 293 -24.68 7.42 1.89
C MET A 293 -25.10 7.32 3.37
N LEU A 294 -24.55 8.17 4.25
CA LEU A 294 -25.00 8.27 5.64
C LEU A 294 -26.46 8.70 5.74
N VAL A 295 -26.89 9.68 4.95
CA VAL A 295 -28.31 10.09 4.84
C VAL A 295 -29.18 8.91 4.40
N ALA A 296 -28.77 8.19 3.35
CA ALA A 296 -29.51 7.03 2.85
C ALA A 296 -29.66 5.94 3.94
N PHE A 297 -28.60 5.63 4.69
CA PHE A 297 -28.64 4.71 5.81
C PHE A 297 -29.57 5.19 6.94
N ALA A 298 -29.46 6.47 7.32
CA ALA A 298 -30.26 7.05 8.39
C ALA A 298 -31.77 7.00 8.07
N HIS A 299 -32.17 7.24 6.81
CA HIS A 299 -33.55 7.11 6.35
C HIS A 299 -34.02 5.66 6.18
N GLY A 300 -33.12 4.75 5.78
CA GLY A 300 -33.43 3.34 5.58
C GLY A 300 -33.98 2.67 6.84
N PRO A 301 -34.64 1.51 6.74
CA PRO A 301 -35.11 0.76 7.91
C PRO A 301 -33.98 0.01 8.63
N ALA A 302 -32.85 -0.30 7.98
CA ALA A 302 -31.74 -1.04 8.60
C ALA A 302 -31.25 -0.38 9.91
N PRO A 303 -31.22 -1.09 11.05
CA PRO A 303 -30.79 -0.50 12.31
C PRO A 303 -29.27 -0.31 12.38
N GLN A 304 -28.52 -1.03 11.56
CA GLN A 304 -27.07 -1.11 11.64
C GLN A 304 -26.40 -1.21 10.27
N VAL A 305 -25.20 -0.65 10.16
CA VAL A 305 -24.28 -0.83 9.03
C VAL A 305 -22.85 -1.03 9.55
N PHE A 306 -22.09 -1.91 8.88
CA PHE A 306 -20.67 -2.11 9.18
C PHE A 306 -19.82 -1.41 8.13
N LEU A 307 -18.82 -0.64 8.55
CA LEU A 307 -17.90 0.08 7.67
C LEU A 307 -16.49 -0.50 7.83
N VAL A 308 -15.87 -0.90 6.72
CA VAL A 308 -14.59 -1.64 6.69
C VAL A 308 -13.64 -1.06 5.65
N SER A 309 -12.41 -0.73 6.04
CA SER A 309 -11.40 -0.18 5.12
C SER A 309 -10.48 -1.30 4.65
N ALA A 310 -10.41 -1.48 3.33
CA ALA A 310 -9.45 -2.35 2.64
C ALA A 310 -8.30 -1.54 1.98
N SER A 311 -8.22 -0.24 2.27
CA SER A 311 -7.17 0.65 1.77
C SER A 311 -5.90 0.56 2.62
N SER A 312 -4.93 1.47 2.40
CA SER A 312 -3.71 1.57 3.20
C SER A 312 -3.77 2.59 4.34
N LYS A 313 -4.87 3.36 4.46
CA LYS A 313 -5.03 4.44 5.44
C LYS A 313 -6.46 4.46 6.00
N ARG A 314 -6.71 5.37 6.95
CA ARG A 314 -8.04 5.64 7.55
C ARG A 314 -8.94 6.52 6.67
N THR A 315 -8.66 6.62 5.36
CA THR A 315 -9.23 7.65 4.47
C THR A 315 -10.63 7.32 3.95
N GLU A 316 -10.96 6.04 3.76
CA GLU A 316 -12.24 5.58 3.16
C GLU A 316 -13.48 6.15 3.87
N PHE A 317 -13.39 6.36 5.19
CA PHE A 317 -14.50 6.84 6.03
C PHE A 317 -14.22 8.19 6.69
N ASP A 318 -13.29 8.98 6.16
CA ASP A 318 -12.89 10.26 6.77
C ASP A 318 -14.11 11.17 7.02
N ALA A 319 -15.01 11.31 6.05
CA ALA A 319 -16.23 12.13 6.22
C ALA A 319 -17.09 11.69 7.41
N ILE A 320 -17.19 10.38 7.67
CA ILE A 320 -17.97 9.81 8.78
C ILE A 320 -17.24 10.04 10.10
N ILE A 321 -15.93 9.79 10.13
CA ILE A 321 -15.09 10.04 11.31
C ILE A 321 -15.15 11.54 11.68
N GLN A 322 -15.00 12.45 10.72
CA GLN A 322 -15.09 13.89 10.97
C GLN A 322 -16.48 14.33 11.44
N PHE A 323 -17.55 13.66 10.99
CA PHE A 323 -18.92 13.97 11.42
C PHE A 323 -19.16 13.61 12.89
N PHE A 324 -18.72 12.42 13.33
CA PHE A 324 -18.97 11.91 14.69
C PHE A 324 -17.88 12.33 15.70
N GLU A 325 -16.62 12.40 15.28
CA GLU A 325 -15.45 12.64 16.15
C GLU A 325 -14.81 14.02 15.94
N GLY A 326 -15.08 14.72 14.83
CA GLY A 326 -14.37 15.94 14.43
C GLY A 326 -14.70 17.21 15.22
N GLY A 327 -15.53 17.12 16.26
CA GLY A 327 -15.95 18.24 17.09
C GLY A 327 -16.97 19.18 16.42
N THR A 328 -17.42 20.20 17.16
CA THR A 328 -18.55 21.06 16.77
C THR A 328 -18.31 21.83 15.46
N GLN A 329 -17.09 22.30 15.21
CA GLN A 329 -16.76 23.07 14.01
C GLN A 329 -16.83 22.22 12.74
N ASN A 330 -16.18 21.06 12.73
CA ASN A 330 -16.24 20.15 11.58
C ASN A 330 -17.67 19.65 11.36
N ARG A 331 -18.40 19.31 12.43
CA ARG A 331 -19.80 18.90 12.33
C ARG A 331 -20.67 20.00 11.72
N ALA A 332 -20.53 21.25 12.15
CA ALA A 332 -21.27 22.37 11.57
C ALA A 332 -20.96 22.58 10.08
N ARG A 333 -19.69 22.45 9.68
CA ARG A 333 -19.27 22.51 8.28
C ARG A 333 -19.90 21.39 7.45
N LEU A 334 -19.90 20.16 7.94
CA LEU A 334 -20.47 19.01 7.23
C LEU A 334 -22.00 19.12 7.13
N LEU A 335 -22.67 19.61 8.18
CA LEU A 335 -24.11 19.90 8.17
C LEU A 335 -24.48 21.00 7.17
N ALA A 336 -23.62 22.00 6.97
CA ALA A 336 -23.85 23.01 5.93
C ALA A 336 -23.81 22.39 4.51
N SER A 337 -22.95 21.39 4.29
CA SER A 337 -22.89 20.67 3.00
C SER A 337 -23.98 19.62 2.82
N GLU A 338 -24.51 19.06 3.91
CA GLU A 338 -25.58 18.05 3.88
C GLU A 338 -26.58 18.29 5.03
N PRO A 339 -27.52 19.24 4.87
CA PRO A 339 -28.44 19.65 5.94
C PRO A 339 -29.37 18.55 6.45
N ARG A 340 -29.61 17.50 5.65
CA ARG A 340 -30.47 16.36 6.03
C ARG A 340 -29.94 15.60 7.25
N LEU A 341 -28.65 15.71 7.54
CA LEU A 341 -28.01 15.10 8.71
C LEU A 341 -28.27 15.86 10.02
N ALA A 342 -28.89 17.06 9.99
CA ALA A 342 -29.23 17.81 11.20
C ALA A 342 -30.24 17.08 12.10
N ALA A 343 -30.98 16.12 11.54
CA ALA A 343 -31.88 15.24 12.28
C ALA A 343 -31.16 14.13 13.07
N ILE A 344 -29.83 13.98 12.93
CA ILE A 344 -29.04 13.10 13.80
C ILE A 344 -28.82 13.76 15.16
N HIS A 345 -29.29 13.13 16.23
CA HIS A 345 -29.10 13.56 17.61
C HIS A 345 -28.87 12.37 18.55
N ASP A 346 -28.72 12.63 19.86
CA ASP A 346 -28.45 11.62 20.89
C ASP A 346 -27.29 10.67 20.50
N ILE A 347 -26.16 11.26 20.08
CA ILE A 347 -24.99 10.51 19.63
C ILE A 347 -24.22 9.97 20.83
N ASP A 348 -23.96 8.67 20.82
CA ASP A 348 -23.06 7.98 21.72
C ASP A 348 -21.98 7.22 20.92
N ILE A 349 -20.77 7.15 21.48
CA ILE A 349 -19.61 6.53 20.82
C ILE A 349 -19.00 5.50 21.76
N GLU A 350 -19.20 4.24 21.43
CA GLU A 350 -18.64 3.12 22.19
C GLU A 350 -17.35 2.62 21.53
N THR A 351 -16.31 2.43 22.34
CA THR A 351 -15.05 1.85 21.89
C THR A 351 -15.02 0.36 22.22
N ASN A 352 -14.78 -0.47 21.20
CA ASN A 352 -14.61 -1.91 21.34
C ASN A 352 -13.18 -2.33 20.92
N PRO A 353 -12.69 -3.51 21.34
CA PRO A 353 -11.40 -4.02 20.87
C PRO A 353 -11.30 -4.10 19.34
N SER A 354 -12.43 -4.36 18.69
CA SER A 354 -12.55 -4.58 17.24
C SER A 354 -12.85 -3.32 16.42
N GLY A 355 -13.15 -2.18 17.05
CA GLY A 355 -13.59 -0.98 16.34
C GLY A 355 -14.30 0.05 17.20
N LEU A 356 -15.08 0.93 16.55
CA LEU A 356 -15.95 1.92 17.19
C LEU A 356 -17.41 1.65 16.82
N THR A 357 -18.35 1.96 17.70
CA THR A 357 -19.78 1.95 17.40
C THR A 357 -20.35 3.33 17.64
N TYR A 358 -20.86 3.97 16.60
CA TYR A 358 -21.61 5.22 16.70
C TYR A 358 -23.09 4.89 16.80
N THR A 359 -23.69 5.12 17.96
CA THR A 359 -25.13 4.98 18.19
C THR A 359 -25.77 6.35 18.16
N PHE A 360 -26.86 6.52 17.41
CA PHE A 360 -27.55 7.82 17.30
C PHE A 360 -29.03 7.66 17.00
N LYS A 361 -29.81 8.73 17.20
CA LYS A 361 -31.20 8.80 16.76
C LYS A 361 -31.33 9.59 15.46
N TYR A 362 -32.22 9.11 14.59
CA TYR A 362 -32.67 9.83 13.40
C TYR A 362 -34.19 9.77 13.34
N GLY A 363 -34.85 10.87 13.74
CA GLY A 363 -36.26 10.83 14.15
C GLY A 363 -36.42 9.89 15.34
N ASP A 364 -37.41 9.00 15.30
CA ASP A 364 -37.68 8.05 16.39
C ASP A 364 -36.87 6.74 16.32
N ARG A 365 -36.01 6.58 15.29
CA ARG A 365 -35.23 5.35 15.08
C ARG A 365 -33.84 5.46 15.71
N VAL A 366 -33.44 4.42 16.44
CA VAL A 366 -32.06 4.24 16.87
C VAL A 366 -31.27 3.57 15.74
N LYS A 367 -30.09 4.11 15.44
CA LYS A 367 -29.18 3.69 14.38
C LYS A 367 -27.80 3.42 14.93
N ARG A 368 -27.10 2.45 14.34
CA ARG A 368 -25.73 2.09 14.68
C ARG A 368 -24.84 2.03 13.45
N ILE A 369 -23.67 2.65 13.54
CA ILE A 369 -22.59 2.49 12.56
C ILE A 369 -21.44 1.80 13.29
N VAL A 370 -21.12 0.58 12.87
CA VAL A 370 -19.98 -0.17 13.41
C VAL A 370 -18.79 0.07 12.50
N LEU A 371 -17.85 0.89 12.95
CA LEU A 371 -16.61 1.19 12.24
C LEU A 371 -15.54 0.16 12.63
N ILE A 372 -15.42 -0.91 11.85
CA ILE A 372 -14.48 -2.01 12.04
C ILE A 372 -13.05 -1.48 11.96
N ALA A 373 -12.15 -2.01 12.81
CA ALA A 373 -10.77 -1.58 12.92
C ALA A 373 -10.62 -0.06 13.16
N ARG A 374 -11.66 0.57 13.72
CA ARG A 374 -11.75 2.03 13.88
C ARG A 374 -11.59 2.79 12.55
N GLY A 375 -11.81 2.13 11.41
CA GLY A 375 -11.66 2.69 10.07
C GLY A 375 -10.25 2.58 9.49
N PHE A 376 -9.29 2.03 10.26
CA PHE A 376 -7.97 1.69 9.74
C PHE A 376 -8.06 0.45 8.83
N PRO A 377 -7.03 0.20 7.99
CA PRO A 377 -6.93 -1.01 7.18
C PRO A 377 -7.08 -2.28 8.03
N VAL A 378 -8.08 -3.09 7.72
CA VAL A 378 -8.47 -4.21 8.58
C VAL A 378 -7.38 -5.27 8.72
N ASN A 379 -6.64 -5.53 7.64
CA ASN A 379 -5.57 -6.51 7.56
C ASN A 379 -4.31 -6.15 8.37
N PHE A 380 -4.19 -4.89 8.81
CA PHE A 380 -3.08 -4.39 9.63
C PHE A 380 -3.51 -4.04 11.07
N PHE A 381 -4.79 -4.19 11.41
CA PHE A 381 -5.33 -3.70 12.68
C PHE A 381 -4.93 -4.54 13.89
N ARG A 382 -4.95 -5.86 13.74
CA ARG A 382 -4.63 -6.79 14.82
C ARG A 382 -3.13 -6.92 15.04
N LYS A 383 -2.72 -6.87 16.32
CA LYS A 383 -1.31 -7.06 16.72
C LYS A 383 -0.82 -8.48 16.48
N ASP A 384 -1.70 -9.46 16.63
CA ASP A 384 -1.45 -10.89 16.44
C ASP A 384 -1.74 -11.37 15.01
N GLY A 385 -2.24 -10.48 14.14
CA GLY A 385 -2.50 -10.77 12.74
C GLY A 385 -1.27 -10.53 11.86
N PHE A 386 -1.10 -11.36 10.85
CA PHE A 386 -0.09 -11.16 9.79
C PHE A 386 -0.78 -10.68 8.52
N SER A 387 -0.46 -9.52 7.95
CA SER A 387 -1.08 -9.09 6.69
C SER A 387 -0.74 -10.07 5.56
N LEU A 388 0.56 -10.26 5.30
CA LEU A 388 1.06 -11.20 4.31
C LEU A 388 2.12 -12.09 4.98
N THR A 389 2.26 -13.33 4.53
CA THR A 389 3.26 -14.26 5.08
C THR A 389 4.62 -14.05 4.42
N MET A 390 5.71 -14.38 5.13
CA MET A 390 7.09 -14.35 4.60
C MET A 390 7.20 -15.07 3.26
N GLY A 391 6.57 -16.24 3.19
CA GLY A 391 6.58 -17.08 2.01
C GLY A 391 5.82 -16.51 0.82
N MET A 392 4.87 -15.62 1.08
CA MET A 392 4.10 -14.93 0.05
C MET A 392 4.82 -13.68 -0.44
N ILE A 393 5.41 -12.87 0.45
CA ILE A 393 6.01 -11.58 0.03
C ILE A 393 7.32 -11.76 -0.77
N ASP A 394 7.90 -12.96 -0.78
CA ASP A 394 9.16 -13.29 -1.47
C ASP A 394 9.25 -12.80 -2.93
N PRO A 395 8.30 -13.08 -3.84
CA PRO A 395 8.37 -12.57 -5.21
C PRO A 395 8.37 -11.04 -5.29
N VAL A 396 7.65 -10.34 -4.40
CA VAL A 396 7.59 -8.87 -4.38
C VAL A 396 8.94 -8.30 -3.93
N ASN A 397 9.52 -8.87 -2.86
CA ASN A 397 10.86 -8.49 -2.41
C ASN A 397 11.93 -8.82 -3.46
N ALA A 398 11.74 -9.90 -4.22
CA ALA A 398 12.61 -10.27 -5.33
C ALA A 398 12.55 -9.27 -6.49
N GLU A 399 11.37 -8.77 -6.86
CA GLU A 399 11.23 -7.71 -7.87
C GLU A 399 11.91 -6.40 -7.43
N LEU A 400 11.76 -6.04 -6.14
CA LEU A 400 12.40 -4.86 -5.57
C LEU A 400 13.93 -4.96 -5.66
N ALA A 401 14.50 -6.11 -5.26
CA ALA A 401 15.93 -6.39 -5.37
C ALA A 401 16.40 -6.48 -6.84
N LEU A 402 15.56 -7.03 -7.73
CA LEU A 402 15.86 -7.17 -9.16
C LEU A 402 16.01 -5.79 -9.82
N LEU A 403 15.05 -4.88 -9.60
CA LEU A 403 15.14 -3.51 -10.12
C LEU A 403 16.25 -2.71 -9.45
N ALA A 404 16.55 -2.95 -8.18
CA ALA A 404 17.70 -2.38 -7.49
C ALA A 404 19.01 -2.80 -8.18
N GLY A 405 19.14 -4.08 -8.52
CA GLY A 405 20.27 -4.60 -9.29
C GLY A 405 20.36 -4.00 -10.68
N TYR A 406 19.23 -3.94 -11.39
CA TYR A 406 19.15 -3.38 -12.74
C TYR A 406 19.51 -1.89 -12.79
N ALA A 407 19.07 -1.09 -11.81
CA ALA A 407 19.42 0.32 -11.71
C ALA A 407 20.94 0.54 -11.63
N VAL A 408 21.67 -0.39 -11.00
CA VAL A 408 23.14 -0.33 -10.88
C VAL A 408 23.83 -0.82 -12.16
N THR A 409 23.40 -1.98 -12.71
CA THR A 409 24.07 -2.61 -13.85
C THR A 409 23.81 -1.88 -15.16
N ALA A 410 22.59 -1.38 -15.37
CA ALA A 410 22.16 -0.70 -16.59
C ALA A 410 22.33 0.83 -16.54
N ARG A 411 22.89 1.41 -15.46
CA ARG A 411 22.95 2.86 -15.19
C ARG A 411 23.37 3.75 -16.37
N GLN A 412 24.25 3.27 -17.24
CA GLN A 412 24.75 4.04 -18.39
C GLN A 412 23.75 4.09 -19.55
N ALA A 413 22.88 3.09 -19.68
CA ALA A 413 21.86 3.00 -20.73
C ALA A 413 20.53 3.68 -20.34
N LEU A 414 20.36 4.01 -19.06
CA LEU A 414 19.11 4.54 -18.53
C LEU A 414 19.00 6.06 -18.75
N GLN A 415 17.86 6.47 -19.29
CA GLN A 415 17.49 7.89 -19.32
C GLN A 415 17.15 8.37 -17.92
N LYS A 416 17.74 9.52 -17.54
CA LYS A 416 17.38 10.30 -16.35
C LYS A 416 16.00 10.92 -16.52
N ASN A 417 15.40 11.36 -15.42
CA ASN A 417 14.09 12.00 -15.41
C ASN A 417 12.96 11.15 -16.02
N ARG A 418 13.07 9.83 -15.88
CA ARG A 418 12.11 8.84 -16.38
C ARG A 418 11.67 7.92 -15.26
N LEU A 419 10.41 7.50 -15.32
CA LEU A 419 9.87 6.43 -14.49
C LEU A 419 9.72 5.15 -15.33
N TYR A 420 10.44 4.11 -14.96
CA TYR A 420 10.33 2.79 -15.54
C TYR A 420 9.44 1.92 -14.67
N ALA A 421 8.35 1.40 -15.21
CA ALA A 421 7.44 0.51 -14.50
C ALA A 421 7.72 -0.94 -14.88
N LEU A 422 7.99 -1.80 -13.90
CA LEU A 422 8.11 -3.24 -14.15
C LEU A 422 6.78 -3.77 -14.69
N GLY A 423 6.88 -4.66 -15.68
CA GLY A 423 5.71 -5.15 -16.39
C GLY A 423 5.12 -4.21 -17.45
N TYR A 424 5.72 -3.02 -17.66
CA TYR A 424 5.25 -2.07 -18.67
C TYR A 424 6.36 -1.40 -19.47
N SER A 425 7.48 -1.06 -18.85
CA SER A 425 8.61 -0.40 -19.51
C SER A 425 9.59 -1.39 -20.13
N PRO A 426 10.28 -1.00 -21.21
CA PRO A 426 11.35 -1.80 -21.78
C PRO A 426 12.55 -1.77 -20.83
N LEU A 427 12.92 -2.95 -20.33
CA LEU A 427 14.04 -3.15 -19.41
C LEU A 427 15.02 -4.17 -20.03
N PRO A 428 15.72 -3.79 -21.13
CA PRO A 428 16.58 -4.72 -21.86
C PRO A 428 17.73 -5.20 -20.96
N GLY A 429 17.93 -6.52 -20.93
CA GLY A 429 18.97 -7.14 -20.08
C GLY A 429 18.57 -7.32 -18.62
N LEU A 430 17.29 -7.13 -18.26
CA LEU A 430 16.76 -7.57 -16.97
C LEU A 430 16.98 -9.08 -16.82
N SER A 431 17.56 -9.51 -15.71
CA SER A 431 18.07 -10.88 -15.56
C SER A 431 16.98 -11.93 -15.35
N LEU A 432 15.78 -11.53 -14.90
CA LEU A 432 14.62 -12.38 -14.74
C LEU A 432 13.36 -11.60 -15.14
N SER A 433 12.44 -12.29 -15.81
CA SER A 433 11.09 -11.81 -16.07
C SER A 433 10.15 -12.05 -14.88
N GLU A 434 9.00 -11.36 -14.86
CA GLU A 434 7.95 -11.59 -13.86
C GLU A 434 7.40 -13.03 -13.90
N GLU A 435 7.38 -13.64 -15.08
CA GLU A 435 6.97 -15.04 -15.28
C GLU A 435 7.99 -16.03 -14.70
N GLU A 436 9.29 -15.77 -14.86
CA GLU A 436 10.35 -16.57 -14.24
C GLU A 436 10.35 -16.44 -12.72
N ILE A 437 10.18 -15.23 -12.19
CA ILE A 437 10.03 -14.98 -10.74
C ILE A 437 8.89 -15.83 -10.18
N LEU A 438 7.72 -15.79 -10.80
CA LEU A 438 6.57 -16.58 -10.37
C LEU A 438 6.84 -18.09 -10.49
N SER A 439 7.46 -18.51 -11.59
CA SER A 439 7.75 -19.93 -11.84
C SER A 439 8.68 -20.51 -10.77
N ILE A 440 9.73 -19.77 -10.38
CA ILE A 440 10.63 -20.17 -9.29
C ILE A 440 9.84 -20.31 -7.98
N TRP A 441 8.97 -19.35 -7.67
CA TRP A 441 8.14 -19.40 -6.47
C TRP A 441 7.23 -20.64 -6.46
N MET A 442 6.54 -20.90 -7.58
CA MET A 442 5.64 -22.03 -7.74
C MET A 442 6.36 -23.36 -7.60
N GLU A 443 7.49 -23.54 -8.28
CA GLU A 443 8.32 -24.74 -8.20
C GLU A 443 8.74 -25.03 -6.75
N LYS A 444 9.20 -24.00 -6.03
CA LYS A 444 9.63 -24.13 -4.63
C LYS A 444 8.49 -24.46 -3.67
N ARG A 445 7.25 -24.19 -4.08
CA ARG A 445 6.02 -24.56 -3.34
C ARG A 445 5.43 -25.89 -3.81
N GLY A 446 6.04 -26.57 -4.77
CA GLY A 446 5.52 -27.83 -5.34
C GLY A 446 4.28 -27.62 -6.23
N ILE A 447 4.04 -26.40 -6.69
CA ILE A 447 2.92 -26.06 -7.58
C ILE A 447 3.39 -26.32 -9.02
N THR A 448 3.03 -27.48 -9.56
CA THR A 448 3.52 -27.97 -10.87
C THR A 448 2.50 -27.83 -11.99
N SER A 449 1.25 -27.46 -11.68
CA SER A 449 0.21 -27.21 -12.67
C SER A 449 -0.73 -26.11 -12.18
N CYS A 450 -0.86 -25.04 -12.97
CA CYS A 450 -1.90 -24.04 -12.78
C CYS A 450 -2.91 -24.14 -13.93
N ARG A 451 -4.21 -23.97 -13.63
CA ARG A 451 -5.21 -23.82 -14.69
C ARG A 451 -5.01 -22.47 -15.34
N ASN A 452 -4.36 -22.45 -16.50
CA ASN A 452 -4.35 -21.26 -17.34
C ASN A 452 -5.74 -21.07 -17.93
N SER A 453 -6.25 -19.84 -17.82
CA SER A 453 -7.47 -19.41 -18.49
C SER A 453 -7.24 -18.01 -19.05
N PRO A 454 -8.02 -17.55 -20.06
CA PRO A 454 -7.86 -16.21 -20.62
C PRO A 454 -7.97 -15.08 -19.57
N THR A 455 -8.59 -15.35 -18.43
CA THR A 455 -8.83 -14.40 -17.33
C THR A 455 -7.91 -14.61 -16.12
N ALA A 456 -6.97 -15.57 -16.17
CA ALA A 456 -6.09 -15.88 -15.06
C ALA A 456 -4.64 -16.12 -15.50
N TRP A 457 -3.72 -15.47 -14.78
CA TRP A 457 -2.27 -15.64 -14.92
C TRP A 457 -1.78 -16.64 -13.89
N HIS A 458 -1.49 -17.88 -14.32
CA HIS A 458 -1.15 -19.01 -13.44
C HIS A 458 -2.13 -19.21 -12.26
N GLY A 459 -3.43 -19.00 -12.50
CA GLY A 459 -4.48 -19.13 -11.48
C GLY A 459 -4.76 -17.84 -10.69
N PHE A 460 -3.95 -16.79 -10.84
CA PHE A 460 -4.25 -15.48 -10.26
C PHE A 460 -5.14 -14.66 -11.18
N PRO A 461 -6.22 -14.04 -10.67
CA PRO A 461 -7.17 -13.29 -11.49
C PRO A 461 -6.49 -12.08 -12.15
N VAL A 462 -6.69 -11.92 -13.46
CA VAL A 462 -6.28 -10.73 -14.21
C VAL A 462 -7.49 -9.82 -14.36
N HIS A 463 -7.36 -8.54 -14.00
CA HIS A 463 -8.45 -7.59 -14.19
C HIS A 463 -8.59 -7.27 -15.68
N PRO A 464 -9.80 -7.32 -16.29
CA PRO A 464 -9.96 -7.05 -17.73
C PRO A 464 -9.44 -5.66 -18.18
N LEU A 465 -9.49 -4.67 -17.29
CA LEU A 465 -8.93 -3.33 -17.49
C LEU A 465 -7.54 -3.12 -16.87
N GLU A 466 -6.72 -4.17 -16.76
CA GLU A 466 -5.41 -4.08 -16.10
C GLU A 466 -4.50 -3.03 -16.75
N GLY A 467 -4.48 -2.92 -18.08
CA GLY A 467 -3.68 -1.91 -18.79
C GLY A 467 -4.03 -0.48 -18.33
N TYR A 468 -5.33 -0.16 -18.25
CA TYR A 468 -5.79 1.11 -17.69
C TYR A 468 -5.38 1.28 -16.22
N LEU A 469 -5.62 0.25 -15.39
CA LEU A 469 -5.33 0.31 -13.94
C LEU A 469 -3.83 0.42 -13.63
N ARG A 470 -2.97 -0.11 -14.50
CA ARG A 470 -1.51 -0.04 -14.40
C ARG A 470 -1.01 1.40 -14.54
N LEU A 471 -1.59 2.15 -15.46
CA LEU A 471 -1.19 3.52 -15.76
C LEU A 471 -2.08 4.57 -15.08
N ARG A 472 -3.17 4.16 -14.43
CA ARG A 472 -4.06 5.08 -13.71
C ARG A 472 -3.25 5.88 -12.67
N ARG A 473 -3.32 7.22 -12.78
CA ARG A 473 -2.54 8.22 -12.02
C ARG A 473 -1.06 8.38 -12.42
N LEU A 474 -0.59 7.63 -13.42
CA LEU A 474 0.75 7.74 -13.99
C LEU A 474 0.74 8.12 -15.49
N SER A 475 -0.43 8.29 -16.11
CA SER A 475 -0.58 8.56 -17.56
C SER A 475 0.14 9.81 -18.06
N ASP A 476 0.27 10.85 -17.21
CA ASP A 476 0.95 12.10 -17.57
C ASP A 476 2.42 12.12 -17.10
N VAL A 477 3.05 10.94 -16.99
CA VAL A 477 4.45 10.77 -16.60
C VAL A 477 5.25 10.36 -17.82
N GLN A 478 6.53 10.75 -17.86
CA GLN A 478 7.47 10.26 -18.86
C GLN A 478 7.82 8.78 -18.61
N ILE A 479 6.86 7.89 -18.85
CA ILE A 479 7.02 6.44 -18.83
C ILE A 479 7.44 5.97 -20.22
N LEU A 480 8.42 5.07 -20.29
CA LEU A 480 8.76 4.39 -21.54
C LEU A 480 7.79 3.21 -21.71
N ALA A 481 7.01 3.21 -22.78
CA ALA A 481 6.08 2.11 -23.10
C ALA A 481 6.83 0.90 -23.65
N ARG A 482 6.26 -0.30 -23.45
CA ARG A 482 6.69 -1.54 -24.11
C ARG A 482 6.72 -1.32 -25.63
N GLU A 483 7.74 -1.85 -26.30
CA GLU A 483 7.93 -1.70 -27.76
C GLU A 483 6.75 -2.23 -28.60
N THR A 484 5.79 -2.94 -27.99
CA THR A 484 4.60 -3.51 -28.64
C THR A 484 3.30 -2.72 -28.43
N GLU A 485 3.32 -1.60 -27.69
CA GLU A 485 2.15 -0.74 -27.47
C GLU A 485 2.34 0.66 -28.10
N CYS A 486 2.53 0.69 -29.41
CA CYS A 486 2.21 1.87 -30.23
C CYS A 486 0.94 1.51 -31.04
N PRO A 487 -0.12 2.35 -31.04
CA PRO A 487 -1.37 2.03 -31.73
C PRO A 487 -1.21 1.72 -33.22
#